data_AF-A0A929RQ45-F1
#
_entry.id   AF-A0A929RQ45-F1
#
_cell.length_a   1.000
_cell.length_b   1.000
_cell.length_c   1.000
_cell.angle_alpha   90.00
_cell.angle_beta   90.00
_cell.angle_gamma   90.00
#
_symmetry.space_group_name_H-M   'P 1'
#
loop_
_entity.id
_entity.type
_entity.pdbx_description
1 polymer ?
#
loop_
_entity_poly.entity_id
_entity_poly.type
_entity_poly.pdbx_seq_one_letter_code
_entity_poly.pdbx_strand_id
1 'polypeptide(L)'
;MEPCTGTIYTLRTAILYPLIDSFPYLTVYSTDAQVVDGTPEAEVRVEWDEGGNRPANLNETLKLGESATLEKVGTFTLIGMEPPAHGKRWPDPVVCFEQDPQLMDTARQYAADNDLYFRPDDEEARQS
;
A
#
# COMPACT_ATOMS: atom_id res chain seq x y z
N MET A 1 -0.31 -20.08 -7.09
CA MET A 1 -0.39 -18.63 -6.79
C MET A 1 -1.02 -18.01 -8.01
N GLU A 2 -2.20 -17.41 -7.88
CA GLU A 2 -2.82 -16.69 -8.99
C GLU A 2 -1.95 -15.48 -9.36
N PRO A 3 -1.84 -15.14 -10.65
CA PRO A 3 -1.10 -13.95 -11.04
C PRO A 3 -1.80 -12.71 -10.45
N CYS A 4 -1.03 -11.87 -9.75
CA CYS A 4 -1.51 -10.56 -9.32
C CYS A 4 -1.99 -9.77 -10.55
N THR A 5 -3.25 -9.33 -10.54
CA THR A 5 -3.86 -8.51 -11.58
C THR A 5 -3.73 -7.01 -11.30
N GLY A 6 -3.37 -6.65 -10.07
CA GLY A 6 -3.15 -5.29 -9.60
C GLY A 6 -1.70 -4.81 -9.67
N THR A 7 -1.40 -3.77 -8.89
CA THR A 7 -0.06 -3.16 -8.82
C THR A 7 0.85 -3.97 -7.89
N ILE A 8 2.08 -4.22 -8.33
CA ILE A 8 3.08 -4.95 -7.52
C ILE A 8 4.02 -3.94 -6.86
N TYR A 9 4.10 -4.00 -5.54
CA TYR A 9 5.06 -3.24 -4.75
C TYR A 9 6.15 -4.16 -4.21
N THR A 10 7.41 -3.73 -4.34
CA THR A 10 8.54 -4.28 -3.56
C THR A 10 8.84 -3.29 -2.44
N LEU A 11 8.31 -3.56 -1.25
CA LEU A 11 8.28 -2.62 -0.15
C LEU A 11 9.61 -2.66 0.62
N ARG A 12 10.52 -1.76 0.27
CA ARG A 12 11.71 -1.56 1.10
C ARG A 12 11.33 -1.07 2.49
N THR A 13 11.96 -1.65 3.51
CA THR A 13 11.69 -1.30 4.91
C THR A 13 11.73 0.22 5.11
N ALA A 14 10.65 0.78 5.66
CA ALA A 14 10.45 2.20 5.96
C ALA A 14 10.57 3.15 4.76
N ILE A 15 10.45 2.65 3.52
CA ILE A 15 10.32 3.48 2.32
C ILE A 15 8.84 3.55 1.94
N LEU A 16 8.33 4.78 1.83
CA LEU A 16 6.94 5.06 1.51
C LEU A 16 6.75 5.04 -0.01
N TYR A 17 5.78 4.24 -0.47
CA TYR A 17 5.39 4.18 -1.87
C TYR A 17 3.98 4.75 -2.02
N PRO A 18 3.74 5.76 -2.86
CA PRO A 18 2.40 6.26 -3.08
C PRO A 18 1.53 5.18 -3.75
N LEU A 19 0.29 5.02 -3.27
CA LEU A 19 -0.70 4.16 -3.92
C LEU A 19 -1.30 4.81 -5.18
N ILE A 20 -1.14 6.12 -5.30
CA ILE A 20 -1.67 6.94 -6.38
C ILE A 20 -0.56 7.88 -6.83
N ASP A 21 -0.10 7.77 -8.08
CA ASP A 21 1.01 8.60 -8.59
C ASP A 21 0.72 10.11 -8.52
N SER A 22 -0.55 10.51 -8.66
CA SER A 22 -1.02 11.90 -8.58
C SER A 22 -1.27 12.39 -7.14
N PHE A 23 -1.16 11.52 -6.14
CA PHE A 23 -1.52 11.82 -4.76
C PHE A 23 -0.53 11.18 -3.76
N PRO A 24 0.52 11.92 -3.32
CA PRO A 24 1.60 11.36 -2.51
C PRO A 24 1.23 11.16 -1.04
N TYR A 25 0.02 11.54 -0.61
CA TYR A 25 -0.42 11.48 0.78
C TYR A 25 -1.20 10.21 1.13
N LEU A 26 -1.18 9.21 0.25
CA LEU A 26 -1.64 7.87 0.57
C LEU A 26 -0.52 6.89 0.21
N THR A 27 0.10 6.32 1.24
CA THR A 27 1.32 5.53 1.07
C THR A 27 1.16 4.12 1.59
N VAL A 28 1.88 3.19 0.97
CA VAL A 28 2.08 1.82 1.45
C VAL A 28 3.56 1.60 1.75
N TYR A 29 3.86 0.93 2.85
CA TYR A 29 5.22 0.55 3.22
C TYR A 29 5.22 -0.67 4.15
N SER A 30 6.42 -1.20 4.39
CA SER A 30 6.65 -2.28 5.35
C SER A 30 7.68 -1.85 6.39
N THR A 31 7.52 -2.32 7.63
CA THR A 31 8.40 -1.98 8.77
C THR A 31 9.14 -3.17 9.33
N ASP A 32 8.56 -4.36 9.27
CA ASP A 32 9.17 -5.58 9.79
C ASP A 32 8.85 -6.78 8.89
N ALA A 33 9.75 -7.76 8.89
CA ALA A 33 9.64 -9.01 8.17
C ALA A 33 10.28 -10.13 9.01
N GLN A 34 9.58 -11.24 9.17
CA GLN A 34 10.01 -12.36 10.03
C GLN A 34 9.55 -13.72 9.49
N VAL A 35 10.09 -14.82 10.07
CA VAL A 35 9.53 -16.17 9.91
C VAL A 35 8.91 -16.55 11.25
N VAL A 36 7.62 -16.91 11.25
CA VAL A 36 6.93 -17.51 12.39
C VAL A 36 6.49 -18.92 12.00
N ASP A 37 6.91 -19.92 12.78
CA ASP A 37 6.60 -21.34 12.54
C ASP A 37 6.88 -21.81 11.10
N GLY A 38 7.97 -21.32 10.50
CA GLY A 38 8.38 -21.67 9.14
C GLY A 38 7.65 -20.88 8.02
N THR A 39 6.73 -19.99 8.38
CA THR A 39 5.98 -19.16 7.43
C THR A 39 6.55 -17.73 7.41
N PRO A 40 6.92 -17.19 6.23
CA PRO A 40 7.31 -15.79 6.11
C PRO A 40 6.11 -14.85 6.35
N GLU A 41 6.30 -13.81 7.18
CA GLU A 41 5.30 -12.78 7.49
C GLU A 41 5.90 -11.37 7.43
N ALA A 42 5.13 -10.39 6.97
CA ALA A 42 5.56 -8.99 6.93
C ALA A 42 4.48 -8.04 7.45
N GLU A 43 4.90 -7.01 8.18
CA GLU A 43 4.03 -5.88 8.54
C GLU A 43 3.83 -5.02 7.27
N VAL A 44 2.57 -4.82 6.88
CA VAL A 44 2.14 -3.95 5.79
C VAL A 44 1.32 -2.82 6.39
N ARG A 45 1.76 -1.59 6.12
CA ARG A 45 1.10 -0.37 6.58
C ARG A 45 0.63 0.44 5.40
N VAL A 46 -0.58 0.97 5.51
CA VAL A 46 -1.18 1.88 4.54
C VAL A 46 -1.67 3.10 5.29
N GLU A 47 -1.16 4.27 4.93
CA GLU A 47 -1.36 5.49 5.70
C GLU A 47 -1.83 6.65 4.84
N TRP A 48 -2.86 7.36 5.32
CA TRP A 48 -3.21 8.70 4.89
C TRP A 48 -2.31 9.70 5.62
N ASP A 49 -1.39 10.28 4.87
CA ASP A 49 -0.43 11.25 5.37
C ASP A 49 -1.05 12.66 5.42
N GLU A 50 -0.55 13.48 6.35
CA GLU A 50 -0.98 14.87 6.57
C GLU A 50 -2.48 15.02 6.90
N GLY A 51 -3.03 16.24 6.96
CA GLY A 51 -4.44 16.45 7.27
C GLY A 51 -4.90 16.08 8.70
N GLY A 52 -6.07 16.58 9.08
CA GLY A 52 -6.73 16.29 10.36
C GLY A 52 -7.90 15.29 10.21
N ASN A 53 -8.54 15.26 9.06
CA ASN A 53 -9.70 14.40 8.77
C ASN A 53 -9.26 13.13 8.02
N ARG A 54 -8.40 12.33 8.66
CA ARG A 54 -7.83 11.13 8.04
C ARG A 54 -8.84 9.97 8.00
N PRO A 55 -9.05 9.32 6.85
CA PRO A 55 -9.70 8.02 6.80
C PRO A 55 -8.90 6.96 7.59
N ALA A 56 -9.46 5.76 7.70
CA ALA A 56 -8.78 4.67 8.39
C ALA A 56 -7.47 4.28 7.67
N ASN A 57 -6.47 3.90 8.46
CA ASN A 57 -5.23 3.30 8.00
C ASN A 57 -5.31 1.77 8.08
N LEU A 58 -4.38 1.10 7.40
CA LEU A 58 -4.13 -0.34 7.58
C LEU A 58 -2.82 -0.51 8.36
N ASN A 59 -2.83 -1.37 9.37
CA ASN A 59 -1.62 -1.89 9.99
C ASN A 59 -1.84 -3.38 10.27
N GLU A 60 -1.34 -4.22 9.38
CA GLU A 60 -1.56 -5.67 9.42
C GLU A 60 -0.25 -6.42 9.26
N THR A 61 -0.12 -7.55 9.96
CA THR A 61 0.94 -8.53 9.70
C THR A 61 0.37 -9.62 8.82
N LEU A 62 0.87 -9.72 7.58
CA LEU A 62 0.40 -10.69 6.60
C LEU A 62 1.37 -11.86 6.50
N LYS A 63 0.86 -13.09 6.55
CA LYS A 63 1.62 -14.28 6.13
C LYS A 63 1.70 -14.35 4.60
N LEU A 64 2.69 -15.06 4.09
CA LEU A 64 2.80 -15.31 2.65
C LEU A 64 1.52 -15.99 2.12
N GLY A 65 0.84 -15.32 1.19
CA GLY A 65 -0.45 -15.72 0.61
C GLY A 65 -1.68 -15.17 1.32
N GLU A 66 -1.54 -14.52 2.49
CA GLU A 66 -2.63 -13.83 3.16
C GLU A 66 -2.87 -12.44 2.59
N SER A 67 -4.10 -11.96 2.79
CA SER A 67 -4.54 -10.65 2.36
C SER A 67 -5.26 -9.90 3.47
N ALA A 68 -5.20 -8.57 3.39
CA ALA A 68 -6.01 -7.67 4.18
C ALA A 68 -6.61 -6.57 3.30
N THR A 69 -7.80 -6.11 3.65
CA THR A 69 -8.53 -5.09 2.91
C THR A 69 -8.69 -3.84 3.76
N LEU A 70 -8.39 -2.69 3.16
CA LEU A 70 -8.75 -1.39 3.69
C LEU A 70 -9.94 -0.85 2.90
N GLU A 71 -11.05 -0.56 3.59
CA GLU A 71 -12.30 -0.11 2.96
C GLU A 71 -12.06 1.10 2.05
N LYS A 72 -12.61 1.05 0.82
CA LYS A 72 -12.48 2.10 -0.22
C LYS A 72 -11.05 2.40 -0.68
N VAL A 73 -10.07 1.60 -0.27
CA VAL A 73 -8.68 1.70 -0.73
C VAL A 73 -8.33 0.49 -1.59
N GLY A 74 -8.52 -0.71 -1.06
CA GLY A 74 -8.27 -1.96 -1.78
C GLY A 74 -7.75 -3.08 -0.90
N THR A 75 -7.32 -4.16 -1.56
CA THR A 75 -6.83 -5.38 -0.93
C THR A 75 -5.34 -5.52 -1.17
N PHE A 76 -4.61 -5.85 -0.10
CA PHE A 76 -3.17 -6.04 -0.08
C PHE A 76 -2.89 -7.50 0.21
N THR A 77 -2.19 -8.18 -0.69
CA THR A 77 -1.81 -9.59 -0.53
C THR A 77 -0.30 -9.71 -0.50
N LEU A 78 0.26 -10.37 0.51
CA LEU A 78 1.69 -10.69 0.53
C LEU A 78 1.93 -11.87 -0.43
N ILE A 79 2.53 -11.60 -1.59
CA ILE A 79 2.72 -12.61 -2.64
C ILE A 79 4.15 -13.13 -2.73
N GLY A 80 5.12 -12.45 -2.12
CA GLY A 80 6.51 -12.89 -2.16
C GLY A 80 7.33 -12.38 -0.99
N MET A 81 8.02 -13.29 -0.32
CA MET A 81 9.07 -12.98 0.63
C MET A 81 9.94 -14.23 0.83
N GLU A 82 11.22 -14.16 0.51
CA GLU A 82 12.14 -15.31 0.64
C GLU A 82 13.07 -15.14 1.86
N PRO A 83 12.90 -15.94 2.93
CA PRO A 83 13.70 -15.78 4.14
C PRO A 83 15.21 -15.74 3.84
N PRO A 84 15.95 -14.80 4.46
CA PRO A 84 17.37 -14.65 4.19
C PRO A 84 18.13 -15.91 4.63
N ALA A 85 19.00 -16.42 3.77
CA ALA A 85 19.98 -17.43 4.18
C ALA A 85 20.97 -16.81 5.19
N HIS A 86 21.12 -17.45 6.35
CA HIS A 86 22.18 -17.23 7.36
C HIS A 86 22.54 -15.76 7.66
N GLY A 87 21.76 -15.10 8.52
CA GLY A 87 22.15 -13.82 9.16
C GLY A 87 22.19 -12.61 8.22
N LYS A 88 21.63 -12.72 7.01
CA LYS A 88 21.46 -11.59 6.09
C LYS A 88 20.23 -10.77 6.46
N ARG A 89 20.20 -9.51 5.99
CA ARG A 89 19.03 -8.63 6.08
C ARG A 89 17.82 -9.33 5.44
N TRP A 90 16.65 -9.19 6.08
CA TRP A 90 15.39 -9.60 5.50
C TRP A 90 15.16 -8.98 4.11
N PRO A 91 14.67 -9.75 3.12
CA PRO A 91 14.29 -9.20 1.83
C PRO A 91 13.12 -8.23 1.95
N ASP A 92 12.96 -7.41 0.92
CA ASP A 92 11.81 -6.54 0.77
C ASP A 92 10.55 -7.38 0.47
N PRO A 93 9.46 -7.28 1.26
CA PRO A 93 8.22 -7.97 0.95
C PRO A 93 7.62 -7.50 -0.38
N VAL A 94 7.07 -8.44 -1.14
CA VAL A 94 6.40 -8.20 -2.40
C VAL A 94 4.89 -8.29 -2.18
N VAL A 95 4.21 -7.16 -2.34
CA VAL A 95 2.77 -7.02 -2.09
C VAL A 95 2.04 -6.78 -3.40
N CYS A 96 0.98 -7.54 -3.63
CA CYS A 96 -0.01 -7.25 -4.66
C CYS A 96 -1.07 -6.31 -4.08
N PHE A 97 -1.29 -5.18 -4.77
CA PHE A 97 -2.34 -4.23 -4.43
C PHE A 97 -3.45 -4.27 -5.48
N GLU A 98 -4.61 -4.76 -5.08
CA GLU A 98 -5.83 -4.72 -5.88
C GLU A 98 -6.66 -3.51 -5.44
N GLN A 99 -6.65 -2.49 -6.29
CA GLN A 99 -7.31 -1.21 -6.03
C GLN A 99 -8.83 -1.38 -5.92
N ASP A 100 -9.42 -0.74 -4.90
CA ASP A 100 -10.88 -0.56 -4.81
C ASP A 100 -11.36 0.47 -5.85
N PRO A 101 -12.49 0.24 -6.53
CA PRO A 101 -13.04 1.19 -7.50
C PRO A 101 -13.26 2.61 -6.94
N GLN A 102 -13.49 2.75 -5.62
CA GLN A 102 -13.74 4.01 -4.94
C GLN A 102 -12.46 4.74 -4.50
N LEU A 103 -11.26 4.18 -4.74
CA LEU A 103 -9.99 4.75 -4.27
C LEU A 103 -9.80 6.20 -4.74
N MET A 104 -9.98 6.45 -6.05
CA MET A 104 -9.75 7.79 -6.62
C MET A 104 -10.69 8.82 -6.00
N ASP A 105 -11.97 8.51 -5.86
CA ASP A 105 -12.95 9.43 -5.28
C ASP A 105 -12.68 9.68 -3.79
N THR A 106 -12.28 8.63 -3.06
CA THR A 106 -11.90 8.73 -1.65
C THR A 106 -10.69 9.64 -1.47
N ALA A 107 -9.67 9.48 -2.32
CA ALA A 107 -8.46 10.30 -2.26
C ALA A 107 -8.70 11.76 -2.67
N ARG A 108 -9.53 12.01 -3.69
CA ARG A 108 -9.94 13.38 -4.08
C ARG A 108 -10.72 14.08 -2.97
N GLN A 109 -11.67 13.38 -2.35
CA GLN A 109 -12.46 13.92 -1.24
C GLN A 109 -11.56 14.25 -0.05
N TYR A 110 -10.67 13.33 0.33
CA TYR A 110 -9.70 13.55 1.39
C TYR A 110 -8.78 14.75 1.10
N ALA A 111 -8.31 14.89 -0.14
CA ALA A 111 -7.50 16.02 -0.55
C ALA A 111 -8.25 17.35 -0.39
N ALA A 112 -9.50 17.41 -0.85
CA ALA A 112 -10.34 18.61 -0.73
C ALA A 112 -10.63 18.98 0.73
N ASP A 113 -10.92 17.99 1.59
CA ASP A 113 -11.24 18.21 3.00
C ASP A 113 -10.03 18.70 3.83
N ASN A 114 -8.81 18.50 3.31
CA ASN A 114 -7.57 18.83 4.00
C ASN A 114 -6.71 19.85 3.25
N ASP A 115 -7.22 20.48 2.19
CA ASP A 115 -6.50 21.45 1.34
C ASP A 115 -5.17 20.90 0.78
N LEU A 116 -5.16 19.60 0.43
CA LEU A 116 -4.00 18.92 -0.12
C LEU A 116 -4.02 18.96 -1.65
N TYR A 117 -2.83 19.08 -2.23
CA TYR A 117 -2.68 19.02 -3.68
C TYR A 117 -2.96 17.61 -4.22
N PHE A 118 -3.99 17.48 -5.04
CA PHE A 118 -4.25 16.32 -5.88
C PHE A 118 -3.95 16.70 -7.32
N ARG A 119 -2.99 16.05 -7.96
CA ARG A 119 -2.66 16.38 -9.35
C ARG A 119 -3.84 15.98 -10.25
N PRO A 120 -4.40 16.90 -11.06
CA PRO A 120 -5.49 16.55 -11.97
C PRO A 120 -5.00 15.55 -13.02
N ASP A 121 -5.88 14.62 -13.40
CA ASP A 121 -5.61 13.70 -14.50
C ASP A 121 -5.47 14.51 -15.81
N ASP A 122 -4.67 14.00 -16.76
CA ASP A 122 -4.40 14.68 -18.04
C ASP A 122 -5.70 14.96 -18.84
N GLU A 123 -6.80 14.26 -18.55
CA GLU A 123 -8.12 14.48 -19.15
C GLU A 123 -8.86 15.67 -18.52
N GLU A 124 -8.77 15.87 -17.21
CA GLU A 124 -9.34 17.04 -16.52
C GLU A 124 -8.56 18.33 -16.87
N ALA A 125 -7.23 18.22 -17.02
CA ALA A 125 -6.39 19.33 -17.45
C ALA A 125 -6.70 19.83 -18.88
N ARG A 126 -7.31 18.99 -19.73
CA ARG A 126 -7.74 19.37 -21.10
C ARG A 126 -9.11 20.07 -21.15
N GLN A 127 -9.89 20.01 -20.07
CA GLN A 127 -11.23 20.60 -19.98
C GLN A 127 -11.23 22.00 -19.31
N SER A 128 -10.07 22.47 -18.85
CA SER A 128 -9.89 23.80 -18.21
C SER A 128 -9.37 24.87 -19.18
#